data_AF-A0A4Y2U9R5-F1
#
_entry.id   AF-A0A4Y2U9R5-F1
#
_cell.length_a   1.000
_cell.length_b   1.000
_cell.length_c   1.000
_cell.angle_alpha   90.00
_cell.angle_beta   90.00
_cell.angle_gamma   90.00
#
_symmetry.space_group_name_H-M   'P 1'
#
loop_
_entity.id
_entity.type
_entity.pdbx_description
1 polymer ?
#
loop_
_entity_poly.entity_id
_entity_poly.type
_entity_poly.pdbx_seq_one_letter_code
_entity_poly.pdbx_strand_id
1 'polypeptide(L)'
;MSSILHGAGTKAPKAFKELYDLWFDKQGNKTQYLKILEKEEINLTNMSSVLGGAGSNAPKAFKELYNLWFDKQGNRTQYLKTLEKKGMNLANMSSILHGAGFNAPKTFKELYDLWFDKQGNKTPYLKILKDNGVGLAQISNILNGAGSNAPKAFKELYNTFFDEQGNKEQHLKHFIKEKDGEKSFMMPSLSGILGGAGAKAKDAFENLHNVCFDDEGERTRLLDDFYNAGFRPSNLSSILCGTGIRASSILEKLHSVCFDDEGERTELLDDFYNAGFRPGDLSSILSAAADSLEKFHYFCFIGEAKGYLSHFFKEGFTPENLSEILHGAGANICSALRDFHDICFDEAGKRTQPLDDFYRASFRPSDLSSILSMAGNNASYILRNFHRLCFNKENYLNHFLAEKKLFTPKNLSRVLHRVGLSICPAFEKLHGFCFDKAGSKTDYLNNLIKNNSPNTILNTLYKKVEKVKKAPSAFLDEQNISEEDKITNTGLNLSSAPGRKGARTKLG
;
A
#
# COMPACT_ATOMS: atom_id res chain seq x y z
N MET A 1 9.79 -20.34 12.25
CA MET A 1 10.89 -21.01 12.99
C MET A 1 12.01 -21.55 12.09
N SER A 2 11.73 -22.11 10.89
CA SER A 2 12.81 -22.64 10.01
C SER A 2 13.87 -21.60 9.63
N SER A 3 13.48 -20.33 9.44
CA SER A 3 14.43 -19.23 9.16
C SER A 3 15.29 -18.84 10.36
N ILE A 4 14.77 -18.92 11.60
CA ILE A 4 15.48 -18.51 12.82
C ILE A 4 16.65 -19.44 13.08
N LEU A 5 16.41 -20.76 13.00
CA LEU A 5 17.39 -21.79 13.33
C LEU A 5 18.28 -22.17 12.14
N HIS A 6 18.20 -21.42 11.03
CA HIS A 6 19.08 -21.63 9.89
C HIS A 6 20.55 -21.51 10.33
N GLY A 7 21.39 -22.44 9.87
CA GLY A 7 22.80 -22.52 10.27
C GLY A 7 23.06 -23.05 11.69
N ALA A 8 22.04 -23.48 12.45
CA ALA A 8 22.25 -24.02 13.81
C ALA A 8 22.89 -25.43 13.83
N GLY A 9 22.79 -26.18 12.73
CA GLY A 9 23.36 -27.53 12.60
C GLY A 9 22.90 -28.47 13.72
N THR A 10 23.84 -29.22 14.31
CA THR A 10 23.56 -30.17 15.41
C THR A 10 23.06 -29.51 16.69
N LYS A 11 23.18 -28.18 16.83
CA LYS A 11 22.66 -27.42 17.97
C LYS A 11 21.19 -27.00 17.79
N ALA A 12 20.59 -27.24 16.62
CA ALA A 12 19.22 -26.84 16.33
C ALA A 12 18.19 -27.40 17.33
N PRO A 13 18.24 -28.68 17.77
CA PRO A 13 17.26 -29.19 18.75
C PRO A 13 17.31 -28.46 20.09
N LYS A 14 18.52 -28.14 20.57
CA LYS A 14 18.72 -27.40 21.81
C LYS A 14 18.20 -25.96 21.70
N ALA A 15 18.58 -25.26 20.64
CA ALA A 15 18.14 -23.88 20.40
C ALA A 15 16.63 -23.78 20.16
N PHE A 16 16.04 -24.75 19.46
CA PHE A 16 14.59 -24.88 19.33
C PHE A 16 13.94 -25.00 20.70
N LYS A 17 14.39 -25.95 21.54
CA LYS A 17 13.83 -26.16 22.86
C LYS A 17 13.92 -24.93 23.74
N GLU A 18 15.08 -24.27 23.79
CA GLU A 18 15.27 -23.06 24.59
C GLU A 18 14.39 -21.89 24.10
N LEU A 19 14.22 -21.72 22.78
CA LEU A 19 13.34 -20.69 22.23
C LEU A 19 11.87 -21.03 22.46
N TYR A 20 11.51 -22.31 22.33
CA TYR A 20 10.18 -22.81 22.64
C TYR A 20 9.84 -22.53 24.10
N ASP A 21 10.72 -22.89 25.04
CA ASP A 21 10.53 -22.68 26.48
C ASP A 21 10.46 -21.18 26.86
N LEU A 22 10.96 -20.28 26.01
CA LEU A 22 10.75 -18.83 26.15
C LEU A 22 9.35 -18.39 25.71
N TRP A 23 8.76 -19.02 24.71
CA TRP A 23 7.46 -18.64 24.14
C TRP A 23 6.28 -19.41 24.70
N PHE A 24 6.50 -20.66 25.10
CA PHE A 24 5.51 -21.60 25.57
C PHE A 24 5.98 -22.27 26.86
N ASP A 25 5.04 -22.51 27.78
CA ASP A 25 5.30 -23.34 28.95
C ASP A 25 5.28 -24.84 28.60
N LYS A 26 5.52 -25.69 29.60
CA LYS A 26 5.53 -27.16 29.42
C LYS A 26 4.18 -27.73 28.96
N GLN A 27 3.09 -27.01 29.19
CA GLN A 27 1.74 -27.38 28.79
C GLN A 27 1.38 -26.83 27.40
N GLY A 28 2.26 -26.05 26.77
CA GLY A 28 2.04 -25.41 25.48
C GLY A 28 1.28 -24.08 25.58
N ASN A 29 1.06 -23.53 26.78
CA ASN A 29 0.45 -22.21 26.90
C ASN A 29 1.47 -21.11 26.64
N LYS A 30 1.03 -20.00 26.05
CA LYS A 30 1.87 -18.82 25.82
C LYS A 30 2.42 -18.29 27.14
N THR A 31 3.74 -18.10 27.21
CA THR A 31 4.39 -17.43 28.33
C THR A 31 4.06 -15.94 28.34
N GLN A 32 4.48 -15.24 29.39
CA GLN A 32 4.37 -13.78 29.47
C GLN A 32 5.05 -13.07 28.28
N TYR A 33 6.19 -13.58 27.81
CA TYR A 33 6.93 -12.98 26.70
C TYR A 33 6.07 -12.87 25.44
N LEU A 34 5.44 -13.98 25.05
CA LEU A 34 4.62 -14.02 23.84
C LEU A 34 3.30 -13.25 24.00
N LYS A 35 2.67 -13.32 25.18
CA LYS A 35 1.45 -12.53 25.49
C LYS A 35 1.69 -11.02 25.37
N ILE A 36 2.86 -10.56 25.82
CA ILE A 36 3.23 -9.13 25.75
C ILE A 36 3.50 -8.72 24.30
N LEU A 37 4.24 -9.52 23.54
CA LEU A 37 4.49 -9.23 22.12
C LEU A 37 3.18 -9.14 21.32
N GLU A 38 2.24 -10.08 21.54
CA GLU A 38 0.94 -10.06 20.85
C GLU A 38 0.08 -8.86 21.23
N LYS A 39 0.08 -8.45 22.50
CA LYS A 39 -0.58 -7.23 22.96
C LYS A 39 -0.02 -5.98 22.25
N GLU A 40 1.24 -6.03 21.86
CA GLU A 40 1.96 -4.96 21.16
C GLU A 40 1.98 -5.18 19.63
N GLU A 41 1.10 -6.04 19.11
CA GLU A 41 0.94 -6.36 17.68
C GLU A 41 2.20 -6.94 17.01
N ILE A 42 3.12 -7.50 17.80
CA ILE A 42 4.28 -8.23 17.32
C ILE A 42 4.01 -9.72 17.39
N ASN A 43 3.84 -10.33 16.23
CA ASN A 43 3.59 -11.76 16.13
C ASN A 43 4.89 -12.57 15.92
N LEU A 44 4.78 -13.89 15.94
CA LEU A 44 5.91 -14.79 15.73
C LEU A 44 6.53 -14.65 14.32
N THR A 45 5.77 -14.21 13.32
CA THR A 45 6.31 -13.94 11.97
C THR A 45 7.24 -12.74 11.99
N ASN A 46 6.88 -11.65 12.68
CA ASN A 46 7.76 -10.51 12.90
C ASN A 46 9.05 -10.95 13.62
N MET A 47 8.92 -11.73 14.71
CA MET A 47 10.10 -12.23 15.41
C MET A 47 10.94 -13.19 14.58
N SER A 48 10.32 -14.04 13.76
CA SER A 48 11.02 -14.95 12.85
C SER A 48 11.75 -14.24 11.73
N SER A 49 11.25 -13.06 11.33
CA SER A 49 11.90 -12.16 10.38
C SER A 49 13.10 -11.46 11.02
N VAL A 50 12.95 -10.88 12.21
CA VAL A 50 14.05 -10.20 12.91
C VAL A 50 15.18 -11.17 13.29
N LEU A 51 14.83 -12.33 13.84
CA LEU A 51 15.79 -13.35 14.31
C LEU A 51 16.20 -14.34 13.21
N GLY A 52 15.84 -14.09 11.95
CA GLY A 52 16.26 -14.92 10.82
C GLY A 52 17.78 -15.08 10.78
N GLY A 53 18.27 -16.32 10.68
CA GLY A 53 19.70 -16.62 10.67
C GLY A 53 20.42 -16.52 12.04
N ALA A 54 19.71 -16.33 13.16
CA ALA A 54 20.33 -16.33 14.49
C ALA A 54 20.90 -17.71 14.88
N GLY A 55 20.40 -18.78 14.26
CA GLY A 55 20.88 -20.14 14.44
C GLY A 55 20.82 -20.58 15.90
N SER A 56 21.92 -21.17 16.39
CA SER A 56 22.01 -21.63 17.78
C SER A 56 21.95 -20.52 18.83
N ASN A 57 22.09 -19.25 18.44
CA ASN A 57 22.04 -18.11 19.35
C ASN A 57 20.66 -17.45 19.43
N ALA A 58 19.64 -17.99 18.75
CA ALA A 58 18.31 -17.43 18.72
C ALA A 58 17.67 -17.17 20.11
N PRO A 59 17.76 -18.09 21.10
CA PRO A 59 17.20 -17.85 22.43
C PRO A 59 17.84 -16.64 23.13
N LYS A 60 19.17 -16.51 22.99
CA LYS A 60 19.93 -15.38 23.55
C LYS A 60 19.53 -14.06 22.89
N ALA A 61 19.53 -14.02 21.55
CA ALA A 61 19.15 -12.84 20.78
C ALA A 61 17.71 -12.39 21.08
N PHE A 62 16.77 -13.34 21.16
CA PHE A 62 15.39 -13.05 21.58
C PHE A 62 15.37 -12.38 22.95
N LYS A 63 16.01 -12.98 23.95
CA LYS A 63 15.96 -12.50 25.33
C LYS A 63 16.61 -11.13 25.49
N GLU A 64 17.74 -10.90 24.83
CA GLU A 64 18.43 -9.60 24.85
C GLU A 64 17.61 -8.51 24.16
N LEU A 65 17.03 -8.79 22.98
CA LEU A 65 16.17 -7.83 22.29
C LEU A 65 14.89 -7.55 23.08
N TYR A 66 14.27 -8.59 23.64
CA TYR A 66 13.10 -8.43 24.50
C TYR A 66 13.41 -7.51 25.70
N ASN A 67 14.57 -7.68 26.36
CA ASN A 67 14.95 -6.84 27.48
C ASN A 67 15.28 -5.39 27.11
N LEU A 68 15.58 -5.11 25.83
CA LEU A 68 15.68 -3.74 25.32
C LEU A 68 14.29 -3.13 25.13
N TRP A 69 13.28 -3.94 24.83
CA TRP A 69 11.92 -3.50 24.56
C TRP A 69 11.06 -3.42 25.82
N PHE A 70 11.16 -4.41 26.69
CA PHE A 70 10.33 -4.60 27.87
C PHE A 70 11.17 -4.89 29.11
N ASP A 71 10.70 -4.43 30.26
CA ASP A 71 11.24 -4.82 31.56
C ASP A 71 10.76 -6.22 31.98
N LYS A 72 11.19 -6.66 33.18
CA LYS A 72 10.84 -7.99 33.70
C LYS A 72 9.34 -8.17 33.96
N GLN A 73 8.60 -7.07 34.15
CA GLN A 73 7.16 -7.05 34.36
C GLN A 73 6.38 -6.93 33.04
N GLY A 74 7.08 -6.73 31.93
CA GLY A 74 6.46 -6.54 30.62
C GLY A 74 6.11 -5.11 30.29
N ASN A 75 6.55 -4.13 31.08
CA ASN A 75 6.34 -2.73 30.73
C ASN A 75 7.37 -2.28 29.72
N ARG A 76 6.97 -1.39 28.81
CA ARG A 76 7.87 -0.73 27.87
C ARG A 76 9.04 -0.06 28.59
N THR A 77 10.25 -0.33 28.13
CA THR A 77 11.46 0.36 28.58
C THR A 77 11.45 1.83 28.11
N GLN A 78 12.43 2.61 28.57
CA GLN A 78 12.64 3.97 28.09
C GLN A 78 12.89 4.03 26.56
N TYR A 79 13.51 2.98 25.99
CA TYR A 79 13.79 2.91 24.55
C TYR A 79 12.50 2.99 23.73
N LEU A 80 11.52 2.12 24.02
CA LEU A 80 10.24 2.11 23.30
C LEU A 80 9.41 3.35 23.58
N LYS A 81 9.32 3.78 24.85
CA LYS A 81 8.61 5.01 25.22
C LYS A 81 9.12 6.23 24.44
N THR A 82 10.43 6.30 24.19
CA THR A 82 11.04 7.39 23.43
C THR A 82 10.70 7.29 21.94
N LEU A 83 10.80 6.09 21.34
CA LEU A 83 10.44 5.85 19.95
C LEU A 83 8.97 6.20 19.66
N GLU A 84 8.05 5.72 20.50
CA GLU A 84 6.60 5.96 20.36
C GLU A 84 6.25 7.44 20.46
N LYS A 85 6.85 8.17 21.41
CA LYS A 85 6.69 9.62 21.53
C LYS A 85 7.15 10.37 20.26
N LYS A 86 7.97 9.75 19.42
CA LYS A 86 8.46 10.29 18.14
C LYS A 86 7.79 9.66 16.92
N GLY A 87 6.70 8.91 17.10
CA GLY A 87 5.89 8.35 16.02
C GLY A 87 6.47 7.08 15.40
N MET A 88 7.39 6.40 16.09
CA MET A 88 7.93 5.10 15.70
C MET A 88 7.31 3.99 16.54
N ASN A 89 6.89 2.89 15.92
CA ASN A 89 6.38 1.72 16.63
C ASN A 89 7.31 0.51 16.46
N LEU A 90 6.99 -0.59 17.15
CA LEU A 90 7.76 -1.83 17.06
C LEU A 90 7.71 -2.47 15.66
N ALA A 91 6.65 -2.25 14.88
CA ALA A 91 6.58 -2.73 13.50
C ALA A 91 7.63 -2.03 12.61
N ASN A 92 7.81 -0.71 12.77
CA ASN A 92 8.86 0.04 12.08
C ASN A 92 10.25 -0.52 12.44
N MET A 93 10.52 -0.72 13.73
CA MET A 93 11.81 -1.26 14.17
C MET A 93 12.03 -2.70 13.71
N SER A 94 11.00 -3.55 13.75
CA SER A 94 11.09 -4.93 13.28
C SER A 94 11.35 -5.01 11.78
N SER A 95 10.75 -4.11 11.01
CA SER A 95 10.99 -3.97 9.57
C SER A 95 12.43 -3.56 9.25
N ILE A 96 13.00 -2.59 9.98
CA ILE A 96 14.42 -2.23 9.83
C ILE A 96 15.33 -3.41 10.23
N LEU A 97 15.01 -4.10 11.33
CA LEU A 97 15.80 -5.21 11.88
C LEU A 97 15.57 -6.55 11.16
N HIS A 98 14.80 -6.58 10.07
CA HIS A 98 14.56 -7.80 9.29
C HIS A 98 15.89 -8.46 8.92
N GLY A 99 16.06 -9.73 9.29
CA GLY A 99 17.27 -10.50 9.01
C GLY A 99 18.50 -10.12 9.84
N ALA A 100 18.36 -9.30 10.90
CA ALA A 100 19.48 -8.98 11.78
C ALA A 100 19.99 -10.19 12.58
N GLY A 101 19.13 -11.19 12.79
CA GLY A 101 19.49 -12.46 13.40
C GLY A 101 20.01 -12.30 14.82
N PHE A 102 21.18 -12.89 15.07
CA PHE A 102 21.85 -12.77 16.37
C PHE A 102 22.22 -11.33 16.73
N ASN A 103 22.46 -10.46 15.74
CA ASN A 103 22.86 -9.08 15.95
C ASN A 103 21.69 -8.14 16.27
N ALA A 104 20.44 -8.60 16.19
CA ALA A 104 19.26 -7.75 16.37
C ALA A 104 19.29 -6.86 17.65
N PRO A 105 19.69 -7.36 18.85
CA PRO A 105 19.78 -6.51 20.04
C PRO A 105 20.83 -5.40 19.89
N LYS A 106 22.01 -5.74 19.38
CA LYS A 106 23.11 -4.80 19.16
C LYS A 106 22.71 -3.74 18.14
N THR A 107 22.17 -4.16 17.00
CA THR A 107 21.71 -3.28 15.91
C THR A 107 20.61 -2.33 16.39
N PHE A 108 19.63 -2.82 17.15
CA PHE A 108 18.59 -1.97 17.75
C PHE A 108 19.22 -0.88 18.62
N LYS A 109 20.14 -1.28 19.51
CA LYS A 109 20.79 -0.37 20.46
C LYS A 109 21.65 0.68 19.76
N GLU A 110 22.46 0.27 18.78
CA GLU A 110 23.30 1.18 18.00
C GLU A 110 22.46 2.18 17.20
N LEU A 111 21.37 1.73 16.57
CA LEU A 111 20.47 2.62 15.83
C LEU A 111 19.75 3.58 16.77
N TYR A 112 19.29 3.10 17.93
CA TYR A 112 18.72 3.96 18.96
C TYR A 112 19.73 5.02 19.41
N ASP A 113 20.98 4.65 19.67
CA ASP A 113 22.02 5.57 20.14
C ASP A 113 22.46 6.58 19.07
N LEU A 114 22.23 6.28 17.78
CA LEU A 114 22.38 7.25 16.69
C LEU A 114 21.26 8.28 16.68
N TRP A 115 20.07 7.89 17.13
CA TRP A 115 18.88 8.72 17.12
C TRP A 115 18.68 9.51 18.41
N PHE A 116 19.02 8.89 19.53
CA PHE A 116 18.74 9.39 20.87
C PHE A 116 19.94 9.22 21.80
N ASP A 117 20.12 10.15 22.72
CA ASP A 117 21.06 10.00 23.83
C ASP A 117 20.50 9.06 24.92
N LYS A 118 21.28 8.84 25.98
CA LYS A 118 20.90 7.98 27.12
C LYS A 118 19.65 8.47 27.85
N GLN A 119 19.34 9.77 27.77
CA GLN A 119 18.16 10.39 28.37
C GLN A 119 16.94 10.34 27.44
N GLY A 120 17.11 9.92 26.17
CA GLY A 120 16.06 9.89 25.17
C GLY A 120 15.88 11.22 24.42
N ASN A 121 16.83 12.15 24.53
CA ASN A 121 16.83 13.37 23.73
C ASN A 121 17.41 13.08 22.34
N LYS A 122 16.96 13.83 21.34
CA LYS A 122 17.46 13.71 19.98
C LYS A 122 18.95 14.05 19.91
N THR A 123 19.71 13.19 19.24
CA THR A 123 21.10 13.49 18.82
C THR A 123 21.12 14.60 17.76
N PRO A 124 22.31 15.14 17.42
CA PRO A 124 22.45 16.07 16.29
C PRO A 124 21.85 15.56 14.98
N TYR A 125 22.04 14.26 14.66
CA TYR A 125 21.46 13.62 13.47
C TYR A 125 19.94 13.86 13.36
N LEU A 126 19.17 13.57 14.42
CA LEU A 126 17.72 13.74 14.40
C LEU A 126 17.23 15.18 14.53
N LYS A 127 18.08 16.09 15.01
CA LYS A 127 17.77 17.53 14.99
C LYS A 127 17.87 18.03 13.56
N ILE A 128 18.99 17.77 12.89
CA ILE A 128 19.24 18.19 11.50
C ILE A 128 18.20 17.60 10.54
N LEU A 129 17.90 16.30 10.66
CA LEU A 129 16.84 15.68 9.87
C LEU A 129 15.50 16.39 10.05
N LYS A 130 15.10 16.67 11.30
CA LYS A 130 13.83 17.36 11.58
C LYS A 130 13.82 18.78 11.00
N ASP A 131 14.90 19.52 11.20
CA ASP A 131 15.01 20.92 10.78
C ASP A 131 15.00 21.04 9.24
N ASN A 132 15.40 19.99 8.54
CA ASN A 132 15.30 19.85 7.08
C ASN A 132 14.02 19.10 6.61
N GLY A 133 13.02 18.93 7.46
CA GLY A 133 11.74 18.33 7.08
C GLY A 133 11.76 16.81 6.83
N VAL A 134 12.85 16.13 7.22
CA VAL A 134 12.98 14.66 7.14
C VAL A 134 12.52 14.02 8.44
N GLY A 135 11.42 13.28 8.40
CA GLY A 135 10.92 12.54 9.55
C GLY A 135 11.54 11.16 9.70
N LEU A 136 11.46 10.62 10.93
CA LEU A 136 11.94 9.27 11.26
C LEU A 136 11.20 8.17 10.50
N ALA A 137 9.90 8.34 10.25
CA ALA A 137 9.10 7.38 9.48
C ALA A 137 9.62 7.26 8.04
N GLN A 138 10.03 8.38 7.43
CA GLN A 138 10.63 8.38 6.10
C GLN A 138 11.97 7.64 6.07
N ILE A 139 12.84 7.89 7.06
CA ILE A 139 14.11 7.16 7.20
C ILE A 139 13.86 5.67 7.44
N SER A 140 12.90 5.32 8.28
CA SER A 140 12.51 3.94 8.54
C SER A 140 12.02 3.22 7.30
N ASN A 141 11.27 3.91 6.42
CA ASN A 141 10.79 3.33 5.18
C ASN A 141 11.96 2.98 4.24
N ILE A 142 12.95 3.88 4.14
CA ILE A 142 14.15 3.66 3.32
C ILE A 142 14.98 2.51 3.89
N LEU A 143 15.19 2.48 5.21
CA LEU A 143 16.00 1.46 5.90
C LEU A 143 15.28 0.12 6.14
N ASN A 144 14.03 -0.03 5.69
CA ASN A 144 13.31 -1.30 5.76
C ASN A 144 14.15 -2.42 5.11
N GLY A 145 14.37 -3.52 5.84
CA GLY A 145 15.20 -4.63 5.36
C GLY A 145 16.70 -4.47 5.55
N ALA A 146 17.18 -3.42 6.23
CA ALA A 146 18.62 -3.21 6.42
C ALA A 146 19.28 -4.25 7.35
N GLY A 147 18.50 -4.87 8.24
CA GLY A 147 18.97 -5.89 9.17
C GLY A 147 20.13 -5.39 10.02
N SER A 148 21.17 -6.21 10.17
CA SER A 148 22.34 -5.85 10.97
C SER A 148 23.12 -4.63 10.47
N ASN A 149 22.92 -4.22 9.21
CA ASN A 149 23.60 -3.09 8.60
C ASN A 149 22.88 -1.75 8.83
N ALA A 150 21.72 -1.74 9.50
CA ALA A 150 20.90 -0.53 9.66
C ALA A 150 21.65 0.69 10.24
N PRO A 151 22.50 0.58 11.29
CA PRO A 151 23.27 1.71 11.80
C PRO A 151 24.25 2.29 10.78
N LYS A 152 24.90 1.41 9.99
CA LYS A 152 25.83 1.82 8.93
C LYS A 152 25.08 2.50 7.79
N ALA A 153 24.02 1.87 7.28
CA ALA A 153 23.20 2.40 6.19
C ALA A 153 22.56 3.74 6.56
N PHE A 154 22.12 3.93 7.82
CA PHE A 154 21.64 5.21 8.31
C PHE A 154 22.71 6.31 8.22
N LYS A 155 23.93 6.04 8.71
CA LYS A 155 25.03 7.02 8.68
C LYS A 155 25.43 7.37 7.26
N GLU A 156 25.56 6.37 6.39
CA GLU A 156 25.93 6.58 5.00
C GLU A 156 24.88 7.42 4.27
N LEU A 157 23.58 7.08 4.41
CA LEU A 157 22.50 7.88 3.85
C LEU A 157 22.48 9.31 4.42
N TYR A 158 22.66 9.45 5.73
CA TYR A 158 22.71 10.76 6.38
C TYR A 158 23.84 11.62 5.81
N ASN A 159 25.03 11.06 5.67
CA ASN A 159 26.19 11.77 5.12
C ASN A 159 26.04 12.09 3.63
N THR A 160 25.21 11.33 2.89
CA THR A 160 24.83 11.69 1.52
C THR A 160 23.78 12.80 1.47
N PHE A 161 23.01 12.99 2.55
CA PHE A 161 22.03 14.07 2.66
C PHE A 161 22.61 15.35 3.21
N PHE A 162 23.58 15.27 4.13
CA PHE A 162 24.07 16.41 4.90
C PHE A 162 25.58 16.36 5.15
N ASP A 163 26.20 17.54 5.15
CA ASP A 163 27.58 17.73 5.60
C ASP A 163 27.70 17.65 7.13
N GLU A 164 28.92 17.80 7.64
CA GLU A 164 29.20 17.78 9.09
C GLU A 164 28.50 18.90 9.86
N GLN A 165 28.20 20.02 9.20
CA GLN A 165 27.50 21.17 9.78
C GLN A 165 25.97 21.04 9.69
N GLY A 166 25.46 20.04 8.98
CA GLY A 166 24.04 19.79 8.77
C GLY A 166 23.43 20.54 7.59
N ASN A 167 24.25 21.10 6.69
CA ASN A 167 23.76 21.67 5.44
C ASN A 167 23.47 20.56 4.44
N LYS A 168 22.43 20.73 3.63
CA LYS A 168 22.08 19.75 2.57
C LYS A 168 23.27 19.56 1.62
N GLU A 169 23.63 18.32 1.35
CA GLU A 169 24.59 17.96 0.31
C GLU A 169 24.00 18.12 -1.09
N GLN A 170 24.88 18.17 -2.10
CA GLN A 170 24.50 18.46 -3.50
C GLN A 170 23.37 17.55 -4.00
N HIS A 171 23.50 16.23 -3.84
CA HIS A 171 22.50 15.25 -4.27
C HIS A 171 21.09 15.56 -3.73
N LEU A 172 20.97 15.93 -2.44
CA LEU A 172 19.69 16.27 -1.84
C LEU A 172 19.16 17.63 -2.30
N LYS A 173 20.07 18.61 -2.49
CA LYS A 173 19.71 19.94 -3.02
C LYS A 173 19.10 19.85 -4.42
N HIS A 174 19.62 18.98 -5.27
CA HIS A 174 19.13 18.82 -6.65
C HIS A 174 17.68 18.32 -6.68
N PHE A 175 17.34 17.35 -5.83
CA PHE A 175 15.96 16.84 -5.75
C PHE A 175 14.95 17.83 -5.15
N ILE A 176 15.35 18.62 -4.14
CA ILE A 176 14.44 19.40 -3.28
C ILE A 176 14.74 20.89 -3.41
N LYS A 177 14.80 21.35 -4.66
CA LYS A 177 15.06 22.75 -4.94
C LYS A 177 13.89 23.61 -4.46
N GLU A 178 14.20 24.62 -3.65
CA GLU A 178 13.23 25.49 -2.96
C GLU A 178 12.69 26.64 -3.84
N LYS A 179 13.04 26.70 -5.14
CA LYS A 179 12.63 27.81 -6.00
C LYS A 179 11.15 27.73 -6.37
N ASP A 180 10.45 28.85 -6.18
CA ASP A 180 9.06 29.05 -6.56
C ASP A 180 8.82 28.69 -8.03
N GLY A 181 8.12 27.59 -8.27
CA GLY A 181 7.61 27.19 -9.58
C GLY A 181 8.31 26.01 -10.26
N GLU A 182 9.48 25.55 -9.78
CA GLU A 182 10.12 24.34 -10.34
C GLU A 182 9.46 23.06 -9.80
N LYS A 183 9.25 22.09 -10.71
CA LYS A 183 8.76 20.74 -10.37
C LYS A 183 9.87 19.99 -9.61
N SER A 184 9.85 20.02 -8.27
CA SER A 184 10.82 19.31 -7.41
C SER A 184 10.21 18.13 -6.65
N PHE A 185 11.05 17.16 -6.27
CA PHE A 185 10.63 16.05 -5.43
C PHE A 185 10.53 16.50 -3.98
N MET A 186 9.57 15.92 -3.24
CA MET A 186 9.48 16.10 -1.80
C MET A 186 10.12 14.93 -1.05
N MET A 187 10.57 15.15 0.19
CA MET A 187 11.11 14.05 1.02
C MET A 187 10.20 12.83 1.16
N PRO A 188 8.87 12.97 1.36
CA PRO A 188 7.97 11.82 1.37
C PRO A 188 7.98 11.05 0.04
N SER A 189 8.12 11.74 -1.09
CA SER A 189 8.20 11.12 -2.41
C SER A 189 9.49 10.32 -2.58
N LEU A 190 10.64 10.90 -2.23
CA LEU A 190 11.93 10.20 -2.28
C LEU A 190 11.94 8.98 -1.34
N SER A 191 11.43 9.15 -0.12
CA SER A 191 11.28 8.05 0.82
C SER A 191 10.36 6.95 0.30
N GLY A 192 9.28 7.31 -0.39
CA GLY A 192 8.39 6.36 -1.05
C GLY A 192 9.12 5.56 -2.13
N ILE A 193 9.85 6.24 -3.03
CA ILE A 193 10.63 5.62 -4.10
C ILE A 193 11.66 4.65 -3.52
N LEU A 194 12.46 5.13 -2.57
CA LEU A 194 13.56 4.38 -1.94
C LEU A 194 13.10 3.42 -0.83
N GLY A 195 11.79 3.25 -0.66
CA GLY A 195 11.23 2.35 0.34
C GLY A 195 11.78 0.93 0.16
N GLY A 196 12.33 0.35 1.23
CA GLY A 196 12.94 -0.98 1.17
C GLY A 196 14.34 -1.04 0.57
N ALA A 197 15.02 0.09 0.35
CA ALA A 197 16.43 0.07 -0.09
C ALA A 197 17.36 -0.58 0.95
N GLY A 198 16.98 -0.51 2.24
CA GLY A 198 17.61 -1.23 3.33
C GLY A 198 19.08 -0.89 3.48
N ALA A 199 19.93 -1.91 3.43
CA ALA A 199 21.37 -1.75 3.60
C ALA A 199 22.05 -0.96 2.47
N LYS A 200 21.40 -0.81 1.32
CA LYS A 200 21.91 -0.09 0.13
C LYS A 200 21.23 1.26 -0.07
N ALA A 201 20.71 1.86 1.00
CA ALA A 201 19.99 3.13 0.95
C ALA A 201 20.78 4.25 0.26
N LYS A 202 22.08 4.37 0.55
CA LYS A 202 22.99 5.32 -0.09
C LYS A 202 23.06 5.07 -1.59
N ASP A 203 23.48 3.87 -2.00
CA ASP A 203 23.64 3.50 -3.41
C ASP A 203 22.34 3.71 -4.20
N ALA A 204 21.20 3.35 -3.62
CA ALA A 204 19.89 3.54 -4.25
C ALA A 204 19.56 5.02 -4.50
N PHE A 205 19.89 5.89 -3.54
CA PHE A 205 19.67 7.33 -3.68
C PHE A 205 20.63 7.95 -4.70
N GLU A 206 21.92 7.62 -4.67
CA GLU A 206 22.91 8.12 -5.61
C GLU A 206 22.65 7.63 -7.04
N ASN A 207 22.28 6.36 -7.23
CA ASN A 207 21.91 5.86 -8.54
C ASN A 207 20.65 6.54 -9.09
N LEU A 208 19.64 6.79 -8.24
CA LEU A 208 18.45 7.54 -8.65
C LEU A 208 18.79 8.98 -9.00
N HIS A 209 19.68 9.61 -8.23
CA HIS A 209 20.20 10.94 -8.52
C HIS A 209 20.82 10.99 -9.90
N ASN A 210 21.78 10.11 -10.21
CA ASN A 210 22.55 10.13 -11.45
C ASN A 210 21.71 9.88 -12.71
N VAL A 211 20.56 9.23 -12.56
CA VAL A 211 19.58 9.10 -13.65
C VAL A 211 18.76 10.38 -13.84
N CYS A 212 18.56 11.17 -12.80
CA CYS A 212 17.74 12.39 -12.81
C CYS A 212 18.54 13.68 -13.04
N PHE A 213 19.79 13.73 -12.60
CA PHE A 213 20.65 14.90 -12.59
C PHE A 213 22.11 14.54 -12.90
N ASP A 214 22.87 15.50 -13.45
CA ASP A 214 24.33 15.43 -13.52
C ASP A 214 25.01 15.90 -12.22
N ASP A 215 26.34 15.95 -12.23
CA ASP A 215 27.15 16.32 -11.06
C ASP A 215 26.96 17.80 -10.68
N GLU A 216 26.64 18.67 -11.66
CA GLU A 216 26.31 20.08 -11.47
C GLU A 216 24.88 20.30 -10.94
N GLY A 217 24.02 19.29 -11.03
CA GLY A 217 22.63 19.33 -10.61
C GLY A 217 21.66 19.82 -11.69
N GLU A 218 22.12 19.87 -12.94
CA GLU A 218 21.24 20.07 -14.08
C GLU A 218 20.48 18.77 -14.37
N ARG A 219 19.21 18.91 -14.79
CA ARG A 219 18.36 17.76 -15.06
C ARG A 219 18.90 17.01 -16.28
N THR A 220 18.92 15.69 -16.19
CA THR A 220 19.17 14.86 -17.36
C THR A 220 18.01 14.97 -18.34
N ARG A 221 18.32 14.70 -19.61
CA ARG A 221 17.30 14.60 -20.68
C ARG A 221 16.16 13.66 -20.28
N LEU A 222 16.48 12.52 -19.65
CA LEU A 222 15.49 11.55 -19.20
C LEU A 222 14.40 12.19 -18.33
N LEU A 223 14.79 13.02 -17.36
CA LEU A 223 13.83 13.68 -16.48
C LEU A 223 13.08 14.81 -17.20
N ASP A 224 13.77 15.54 -18.08
CA ASP A 224 13.15 16.59 -18.91
C ASP A 224 12.09 16.02 -19.85
N ASP A 225 12.32 14.87 -20.50
CA ASP A 225 11.34 14.23 -21.38
C ASP A 225 10.02 13.93 -20.64
N PHE A 226 10.10 13.36 -19.43
CA PHE A 226 8.94 13.17 -18.57
C PHE A 226 8.24 14.51 -18.24
N TYR A 227 9.00 15.54 -17.89
CA TYR A 227 8.43 16.83 -17.52
C TYR A 227 7.79 17.56 -18.70
N ASN A 228 8.36 17.45 -19.89
CA ASN A 228 7.85 17.97 -21.16
C ASN A 228 6.58 17.24 -21.58
N ALA A 229 6.52 15.92 -21.38
CA ALA A 229 5.27 15.17 -21.51
C ALA A 229 4.23 15.53 -20.43
N GLY A 230 4.58 16.31 -19.41
CA GLY A 230 3.63 16.78 -18.40
C GLY A 230 3.57 15.92 -17.14
N PHE A 231 4.44 14.92 -16.99
CA PHE A 231 4.63 14.26 -15.70
C PHE A 231 5.16 15.28 -14.67
N ARG A 232 4.77 15.04 -13.42
CA ARG A 232 5.25 15.77 -12.24
C ARG A 232 6.05 14.82 -11.36
N PRO A 233 6.93 15.34 -10.49
CA PRO A 233 7.65 14.54 -9.49
C PRO A 233 6.75 13.60 -8.70
N SER A 234 5.56 14.06 -8.31
CA SER A 234 4.54 13.24 -7.63
C SER A 234 4.02 12.07 -8.46
N ASN A 235 3.96 12.20 -9.80
CA ASN A 235 3.53 11.12 -10.69
C ASN A 235 4.61 10.04 -10.75
N LEU A 236 5.86 10.45 -10.98
CA LEU A 236 7.01 9.53 -10.99
C LEU A 236 7.17 8.85 -9.63
N SER A 237 7.00 9.61 -8.54
CA SER A 237 7.03 9.07 -7.17
C SER A 237 5.94 8.04 -6.91
N SER A 238 4.71 8.24 -7.43
CA SER A 238 3.64 7.26 -7.32
C SER A 238 3.99 5.97 -8.06
N ILE A 239 4.46 6.10 -9.30
CA ILE A 239 4.80 4.97 -10.18
C ILE A 239 5.98 4.16 -9.62
N LEU A 240 7.00 4.84 -9.10
CA LEU A 240 8.22 4.24 -8.56
C LEU A 240 8.16 3.90 -7.07
N CYS A 241 7.00 4.07 -6.41
CA CYS A 241 6.88 3.82 -4.98
C CYS A 241 7.27 2.37 -4.63
N GLY A 242 8.15 2.20 -3.64
CA GLY A 242 8.61 0.89 -3.15
C GLY A 242 9.61 0.17 -4.05
N THR A 243 10.20 0.86 -5.04
CA THR A 243 11.20 0.25 -5.93
C THR A 243 12.58 0.10 -5.27
N GLY A 244 12.89 0.92 -4.27
CA GLY A 244 14.08 0.80 -3.43
C GLY A 244 15.35 0.85 -4.27
N ILE A 245 16.18 -0.20 -4.17
CA ILE A 245 17.43 -0.33 -4.93
C ILE A 245 17.25 -0.41 -6.44
N ARG A 246 16.03 -0.66 -6.93
CA ARG A 246 15.71 -0.76 -8.36
C ARG A 246 15.14 0.54 -8.93
N ALA A 247 15.07 1.61 -8.14
CA ALA A 247 14.43 2.85 -8.54
C ALA A 247 15.01 3.43 -9.84
N SER A 248 16.35 3.49 -9.96
CA SER A 248 17.04 4.00 -11.15
C SER A 248 16.74 3.15 -12.39
N SER A 249 16.96 1.84 -12.33
CA SER A 249 16.77 0.96 -13.49
C SER A 249 15.32 0.82 -13.93
N ILE A 250 14.37 0.91 -12.99
CA ILE A 250 12.94 0.93 -13.32
C ILE A 250 12.56 2.27 -13.97
N LEU A 251 13.12 3.39 -13.51
CA LEU A 251 12.88 4.70 -14.12
C LEU A 251 13.45 4.75 -15.55
N GLU A 252 14.66 4.24 -15.77
CA GLU A 252 15.27 4.12 -17.11
C GLU A 252 14.43 3.25 -18.04
N LYS A 253 13.97 2.08 -17.56
CA LYS A 253 13.09 1.21 -18.35
C LYS A 253 11.74 1.88 -18.65
N LEU A 254 11.17 2.60 -17.68
CA LEU A 254 9.93 3.36 -17.90
C LEU A 254 10.14 4.44 -18.96
N HIS A 255 11.29 5.13 -18.94
CA HIS A 255 11.66 6.11 -19.95
C HIS A 255 11.74 5.46 -21.34
N SER A 256 12.48 4.36 -21.51
CA SER A 256 12.63 3.69 -22.82
C SER A 256 11.32 3.15 -23.40
N VAL A 257 10.31 2.91 -22.56
CA VAL A 257 8.97 2.51 -22.98
C VAL A 257 8.12 3.72 -23.40
N CYS A 258 8.33 4.86 -22.75
CA CYS A 258 7.56 6.09 -22.97
C CYS A 258 8.13 6.99 -24.07
N PHE A 259 9.45 6.93 -24.29
CA PHE A 259 10.18 7.84 -25.16
C PHE A 259 11.18 7.08 -26.03
N ASP A 260 11.43 7.60 -27.22
CA ASP A 260 12.48 7.12 -28.11
C ASP A 260 13.84 7.80 -27.82
N ASP A 261 14.85 7.48 -28.63
CA ASP A 261 16.21 8.05 -28.51
C ASP A 261 16.23 9.57 -28.80
N GLU A 262 15.18 10.11 -29.42
CA GLU A 262 14.97 11.54 -29.68
C GLU A 262 14.22 12.24 -28.52
N GLY A 263 13.76 11.49 -27.51
CA GLY A 263 12.98 12.01 -26.38
C GLY A 263 11.52 12.30 -26.77
N GLU A 264 11.13 11.89 -27.97
CA GLU A 264 9.75 11.99 -28.45
C GLU A 264 8.93 10.83 -27.90
N ARG A 265 7.63 11.06 -27.71
CA ARG A 265 6.74 10.03 -27.14
C ARG A 265 6.63 8.85 -28.09
N THR A 266 6.73 7.65 -27.53
CA THR A 266 6.43 6.42 -28.27
C THR A 266 4.93 6.32 -28.58
N GLU A 267 4.58 5.50 -29.57
CA GLU A 267 3.18 5.15 -29.88
C GLU A 267 2.42 4.68 -28.63
N LEU A 268 3.11 3.94 -27.75
CA LEU A 268 2.54 3.46 -26.49
C LEU A 268 2.01 4.59 -25.62
N LEU A 269 2.81 5.65 -25.44
CA LEU A 269 2.40 6.78 -24.62
C LEU A 269 1.37 7.64 -25.37
N ASP A 270 1.55 7.83 -26.68
CA ASP A 270 0.62 8.58 -27.51
C ASP A 270 -0.78 7.97 -27.52
N ASP A 271 -0.92 6.65 -27.58
CA ASP A 271 -2.23 5.98 -27.50
C ASP A 271 -3.00 6.35 -26.24
N PHE A 272 -2.33 6.39 -25.08
CA PHE A 272 -2.96 6.82 -23.84
C PHE A 272 -3.38 8.30 -23.88
N TYR A 273 -2.56 9.19 -24.45
CA TYR A 273 -2.90 10.60 -24.58
C TYR A 273 -4.04 10.83 -25.56
N ASN A 274 -4.05 10.11 -26.68
CA ASN A 274 -5.11 10.13 -27.67
C ASN A 274 -6.43 9.60 -27.08
N ALA A 275 -6.36 8.64 -26.17
CA ALA A 275 -7.49 8.18 -25.36
C ALA A 275 -7.90 9.14 -24.24
N GLY A 276 -7.15 10.24 -24.02
CA GLY A 276 -7.43 11.29 -23.06
C GLY A 276 -6.83 11.10 -21.67
N PHE A 277 -5.99 10.09 -21.45
CA PHE A 277 -5.28 9.91 -20.18
C PHE A 277 -4.23 11.01 -19.99
N ARG A 278 -4.12 11.48 -18.76
CA ARG A 278 -3.03 12.37 -18.33
C ARG A 278 -1.99 11.59 -17.52
N PRO A 279 -0.77 12.10 -17.36
CA PRO A 279 0.23 11.53 -16.44
C PRO A 279 -0.30 11.25 -15.04
N GLY A 280 -1.19 12.12 -14.53
CA GLY A 280 -1.89 11.92 -13.27
C GLY A 280 -2.67 10.62 -13.22
N ASP A 281 -3.46 10.34 -14.27
CA ASP A 281 -4.30 9.16 -14.39
C ASP A 281 -3.47 7.89 -14.46
N LEU A 282 -2.44 7.87 -15.32
CA LEU A 282 -1.53 6.75 -15.44
C LEU A 282 -0.80 6.48 -14.13
N SER A 283 -0.32 7.52 -13.44
CA SER A 283 0.38 7.37 -12.16
C SER A 283 -0.52 6.93 -11.00
N SER A 284 -1.82 7.26 -11.07
CA SER A 284 -2.83 6.80 -10.13
C SER A 284 -3.07 5.30 -10.28
N ILE A 285 -3.20 4.85 -11.52
CA ILE A 285 -3.47 3.46 -11.88
C ILE A 285 -2.25 2.57 -11.62
N LEU A 286 -1.07 3.00 -12.07
CA LEU A 286 0.18 2.23 -12.04
C LEU A 286 0.99 2.44 -10.75
N SER A 287 0.37 2.94 -9.68
CA SER A 287 1.05 3.17 -8.41
C SER A 287 1.87 1.93 -7.97
N ALA A 288 3.17 2.12 -7.74
CA ALA A 288 4.15 1.09 -7.42
C ALA A 288 4.33 -0.04 -8.47
N ALA A 289 3.94 0.20 -9.73
CA ALA A 289 3.88 -0.83 -10.77
C ALA A 289 4.32 -0.33 -12.15
N ALA A 290 5.42 0.43 -12.22
CA ALA A 290 5.99 0.95 -13.47
C ALA A 290 6.12 -0.12 -14.59
N ASP A 291 6.58 -1.32 -14.24
CA ASP A 291 6.76 -2.46 -15.15
C ASP A 291 5.43 -2.95 -15.79
N SER A 292 4.28 -2.47 -15.35
CA SER A 292 2.97 -2.90 -15.85
C SER A 292 2.45 -2.03 -16.99
N LEU A 293 3.11 -0.91 -17.31
CA LEU A 293 2.66 0.02 -18.34
C LEU A 293 2.54 -0.64 -19.73
N GLU A 294 3.56 -1.37 -20.18
CA GLU A 294 3.55 -2.08 -21.46
C GLU A 294 2.44 -3.12 -21.54
N LYS A 295 2.29 -3.93 -20.48
CA LYS A 295 1.22 -4.93 -20.39
C LYS A 295 -0.15 -4.27 -20.42
N PHE A 296 -0.31 -3.13 -19.75
CA PHE A 296 -1.56 -2.39 -19.72
C PHE A 296 -1.88 -1.76 -21.08
N HIS A 297 -0.89 -1.19 -21.77
CA HIS A 297 -1.03 -0.70 -23.15
C HIS A 297 -1.48 -1.82 -24.08
N TYR A 298 -0.76 -2.95 -24.10
CA TYR A 298 -1.12 -4.11 -24.91
C TYR A 298 -2.57 -4.54 -24.63
N PHE A 299 -2.96 -4.62 -23.37
CA PHE A 299 -4.31 -5.00 -22.96
C PHE A 299 -5.39 -4.02 -23.48
N CYS A 300 -5.14 -2.71 -23.45
CA CYS A 300 -6.11 -1.70 -23.82
C CYS A 300 -6.22 -1.44 -25.33
N PHE A 301 -5.11 -1.53 -26.07
CA PHE A 301 -5.03 -1.01 -27.44
C PHE A 301 -4.73 -2.07 -28.51
N ILE A 302 -4.14 -3.21 -28.15
CA ILE A 302 -3.64 -4.21 -29.09
C ILE A 302 -4.35 -5.57 -28.94
N GLY A 303 -4.39 -6.11 -27.74
CA GLY A 303 -4.83 -7.49 -27.46
C GLY A 303 -6.34 -7.71 -27.54
N GLU A 304 -6.78 -8.91 -27.17
CA GLU A 304 -8.19 -9.35 -27.28
C GLU A 304 -9.18 -8.51 -26.47
N ALA A 305 -8.72 -7.84 -25.40
CA ALA A 305 -9.52 -6.94 -24.59
C ALA A 305 -9.63 -5.51 -25.18
N LYS A 306 -9.10 -5.30 -26.39
CA LYS A 306 -9.24 -4.05 -27.13
C LYS A 306 -10.72 -3.73 -27.30
N GLY A 307 -11.15 -2.63 -26.69
CA GLY A 307 -12.54 -2.19 -26.71
C GLY A 307 -13.15 -1.96 -25.33
N TYR A 308 -12.59 -2.52 -24.25
CA TYR A 308 -13.11 -2.30 -22.90
C TYR A 308 -13.17 -0.80 -22.54
N LEU A 309 -12.09 -0.06 -22.79
CA LEU A 309 -12.08 1.40 -22.61
C LEU A 309 -13.13 2.08 -23.49
N SER A 310 -13.33 1.60 -24.71
CA SER A 310 -14.31 2.18 -25.64
C SER A 310 -15.75 2.07 -25.11
N HIS A 311 -16.10 0.97 -24.41
CA HIS A 311 -17.42 0.81 -23.80
C HIS A 311 -17.63 1.84 -22.69
N PHE A 312 -16.64 2.00 -21.81
CA PHE A 312 -16.68 3.03 -20.76
C PHE A 312 -16.79 4.44 -21.34
N PHE A 313 -16.00 4.78 -22.36
CA PHE A 313 -16.03 6.11 -22.97
C PHE A 313 -17.35 6.41 -23.69
N LYS A 314 -17.95 5.41 -24.36
CA LYS A 314 -19.29 5.54 -24.97
C LYS A 314 -20.37 5.82 -23.92
N GLU A 315 -20.23 5.26 -22.71
CA GLU A 315 -21.13 5.52 -21.58
C GLU A 315 -20.76 6.79 -20.78
N GLY A 316 -19.78 7.57 -21.24
CA GLY A 316 -19.44 8.88 -20.67
C GLY A 316 -18.46 8.85 -19.49
N PHE A 317 -17.82 7.71 -19.20
CA PHE A 317 -16.68 7.69 -18.29
C PHE A 317 -15.49 8.39 -18.94
N THR A 318 -14.76 9.17 -18.16
CA THR A 318 -13.47 9.74 -18.59
C THR A 318 -12.30 8.89 -18.10
N PRO A 319 -11.11 9.05 -18.69
CA PRO A 319 -9.87 8.50 -18.14
C PRO A 319 -9.64 8.86 -16.67
N GLU A 320 -9.95 10.09 -16.26
CA GLU A 320 -9.94 10.52 -14.85
C GLU A 320 -10.92 9.72 -13.99
N ASN A 321 -12.14 9.47 -14.50
CA ASN A 321 -13.10 8.65 -13.76
C ASN A 321 -12.59 7.22 -13.54
N LEU A 322 -12.00 6.61 -14.57
CA LEU A 322 -11.42 5.28 -14.47
C LEU A 322 -10.18 5.27 -13.57
N SER A 323 -9.36 6.33 -13.59
CA SER A 323 -8.15 6.42 -12.77
C SER A 323 -8.44 6.63 -11.29
N GLU A 324 -9.57 7.26 -10.94
CA GLU A 324 -10.06 7.33 -9.56
C GLU A 324 -10.57 5.97 -9.05
N ILE A 325 -11.32 5.25 -9.90
CA ILE A 325 -11.89 3.93 -9.55
C ILE A 325 -10.77 2.91 -9.39
N LEU A 326 -9.89 2.81 -10.38
CA LEU A 326 -8.79 1.85 -10.47
C LEU A 326 -7.51 2.37 -9.80
N HIS A 327 -7.61 3.42 -8.99
CA HIS A 327 -6.50 3.97 -8.23
C HIS A 327 -5.82 2.87 -7.40
N GLY A 328 -4.50 2.76 -7.54
CA GLY A 328 -3.69 1.78 -6.82
C GLY A 328 -3.87 0.34 -7.28
N ALA A 329 -4.50 0.07 -8.43
CA ALA A 329 -4.57 -1.28 -8.97
C ALA A 329 -3.18 -1.86 -9.26
N GLY A 330 -2.25 -1.01 -9.70
CA GLY A 330 -0.84 -1.33 -9.90
C GLY A 330 -0.66 -2.49 -10.86
N ALA A 331 0.04 -3.53 -10.42
CA ALA A 331 0.34 -4.71 -11.23
C ALA A 331 -0.90 -5.52 -11.67
N ASN A 332 -2.04 -5.30 -10.99
CA ASN A 332 -3.30 -6.00 -11.26
C ASN A 332 -4.24 -5.18 -12.16
N ILE A 333 -3.78 -4.08 -12.77
CA ILE A 333 -4.65 -3.19 -13.53
C ILE A 333 -5.45 -3.90 -14.65
N CYS A 334 -4.84 -4.81 -15.40
CA CYS A 334 -5.55 -5.51 -16.48
C CYS A 334 -6.73 -6.36 -15.95
N SER A 335 -6.53 -7.07 -14.85
CA SER A 335 -7.60 -7.86 -14.23
C SER A 335 -8.63 -6.94 -13.57
N ALA A 336 -8.20 -5.89 -12.87
CA ALA A 336 -9.12 -4.93 -12.25
C ALA A 336 -10.02 -4.23 -13.27
N LEU A 337 -9.47 -3.81 -14.42
CA LEU A 337 -10.25 -3.21 -15.50
C LEU A 337 -11.20 -4.22 -16.14
N ARG A 338 -10.78 -5.47 -16.35
CA ARG A 338 -11.65 -6.55 -16.85
C ARG A 338 -12.81 -6.83 -15.90
N ASP A 339 -12.51 -7.10 -14.64
CA ASP A 339 -13.53 -7.45 -13.66
C ASP A 339 -14.52 -6.29 -13.45
N PHE A 340 -14.04 -5.04 -13.54
CA PHE A 340 -14.88 -3.85 -13.49
C PHE A 340 -15.69 -3.65 -14.78
N HIS A 341 -15.13 -3.97 -15.93
CA HIS A 341 -15.85 -4.01 -17.19
C HIS A 341 -17.00 -5.03 -17.12
N ASP A 342 -16.74 -6.26 -16.71
CA ASP A 342 -17.70 -7.36 -16.76
C ASP A 342 -18.87 -7.21 -15.77
N ILE A 343 -18.72 -6.38 -14.74
CA ILE A 343 -19.86 -5.98 -13.89
C ILE A 343 -20.70 -4.86 -14.51
N CYS A 344 -20.13 -4.04 -15.39
CA CYS A 344 -20.79 -2.89 -16.03
C CYS A 344 -21.35 -3.21 -17.41
N PHE A 345 -20.75 -4.16 -18.11
CA PHE A 345 -21.01 -4.49 -19.52
C PHE A 345 -21.00 -5.99 -19.76
N ASP A 346 -21.81 -6.44 -20.73
CA ASP A 346 -21.68 -7.77 -21.30
C ASP A 346 -20.57 -7.83 -22.36
N GLU A 347 -20.34 -9.00 -22.94
CA GLU A 347 -19.32 -9.21 -23.98
C GLU A 347 -19.54 -8.33 -25.23
N ALA A 348 -20.80 -7.94 -25.51
CA ALA A 348 -21.14 -7.07 -26.63
C ALA A 348 -21.02 -5.57 -26.28
N GLY A 349 -20.60 -5.23 -25.06
CA GLY A 349 -20.48 -3.86 -24.58
C GLY A 349 -21.80 -3.21 -24.20
N LYS A 350 -22.88 -3.99 -24.02
CA LYS A 350 -24.16 -3.45 -23.54
C LYS A 350 -24.16 -3.39 -22.02
N ARG A 351 -24.79 -2.33 -21.49
CA ARG A 351 -24.90 -2.14 -20.05
C ARG A 351 -25.57 -3.34 -19.38
N THR A 352 -24.93 -3.85 -18.34
CA THR A 352 -25.52 -4.82 -17.42
C THR A 352 -26.49 -4.11 -16.48
N GLN A 353 -27.28 -4.90 -15.75
CA GLN A 353 -28.26 -4.39 -14.78
C GLN A 353 -27.65 -3.43 -13.73
N PRO A 354 -26.48 -3.69 -13.11
CA PRO A 354 -25.93 -2.78 -12.12
C PRO A 354 -25.73 -1.36 -12.61
N LEU A 355 -25.14 -1.19 -13.80
CA LEU A 355 -24.90 0.14 -14.38
C LEU A 355 -26.21 0.79 -14.83
N ASP A 356 -27.12 0.02 -15.44
CA ASP A 356 -28.41 0.53 -15.91
C ASP A 356 -29.30 1.03 -14.75
N ASP A 357 -29.34 0.32 -13.62
CA ASP A 357 -30.10 0.73 -12.43
C ASP A 357 -29.59 2.05 -11.85
N PHE A 358 -28.27 2.25 -11.77
CA PHE A 358 -27.70 3.53 -11.32
C PHE A 358 -28.03 4.68 -12.29
N TYR A 359 -28.01 4.43 -13.61
CA TYR A 359 -28.38 5.46 -14.59
C TYR A 359 -29.87 5.80 -14.52
N ARG A 360 -30.75 4.81 -14.32
CA ARG A 360 -32.18 5.04 -14.04
C ARG A 360 -32.38 5.86 -12.76
N ALA A 361 -31.53 5.66 -11.76
CA ALA A 361 -31.47 6.49 -10.56
C ALA A 361 -30.75 7.84 -10.75
N SER A 362 -30.46 8.23 -12.01
CA SER A 362 -29.85 9.50 -12.41
C SER A 362 -28.40 9.72 -11.93
N PHE A 363 -27.67 8.65 -11.58
CA PHE A 363 -26.22 8.73 -11.35
C PHE A 363 -25.50 8.92 -12.67
N ARG A 364 -24.48 9.79 -12.66
CA ARG A 364 -23.55 9.97 -13.78
C ARG A 364 -22.29 9.11 -13.56
N PRO A 365 -21.51 8.82 -14.63
CA PRO A 365 -20.19 8.20 -14.50
C PRO A 365 -19.29 8.82 -13.43
N SER A 366 -19.26 10.15 -13.34
CA SER A 366 -18.48 10.88 -12.35
C SER A 366 -19.00 10.73 -10.92
N ASP A 367 -20.29 10.52 -10.73
CA ASP A 367 -20.86 10.24 -9.40
C ASP A 367 -20.46 8.83 -8.93
N LEU A 368 -20.54 7.84 -9.82
CA LEU A 368 -20.10 6.47 -9.55
C LEU A 368 -18.59 6.40 -9.30
N SER A 369 -17.80 7.09 -10.12
CA SER A 369 -16.36 7.20 -9.93
C SER A 369 -16.01 7.82 -8.57
N SER A 370 -16.71 8.88 -8.17
CA SER A 370 -16.50 9.51 -6.87
C SER A 370 -16.78 8.56 -5.70
N ILE A 371 -17.84 7.75 -5.79
CA ILE A 371 -18.21 6.72 -4.78
C ILE A 371 -17.19 5.59 -4.73
N LEU A 372 -16.78 5.10 -5.90
CA LEU A 372 -15.83 3.99 -6.08
C LEU A 372 -14.36 4.46 -6.01
N SER A 373 -14.11 5.73 -5.72
CA SER A 373 -12.77 6.29 -5.65
C SER A 373 -11.91 5.52 -4.63
N MET A 374 -10.71 5.12 -5.05
CA MET A 374 -9.78 4.27 -4.30
C MET A 374 -10.22 2.81 -4.12
N ALA A 375 -11.11 2.29 -4.96
CA ALA A 375 -11.47 0.88 -4.93
C ALA A 375 -10.36 -0.04 -5.46
N GLY A 376 -9.60 0.43 -6.46
CA GLY A 376 -8.50 -0.30 -7.09
C GLY A 376 -8.96 -1.66 -7.60
N ASN A 377 -8.27 -2.71 -7.17
CA ASN A 377 -8.56 -4.10 -7.54
C ASN A 377 -9.94 -4.60 -7.07
N ASN A 378 -10.58 -3.89 -6.14
CA ASN A 378 -11.86 -4.29 -5.57
C ASN A 378 -13.06 -3.57 -6.20
N ALA A 379 -12.84 -2.76 -7.25
CA ALA A 379 -13.90 -1.95 -7.87
C ALA A 379 -15.14 -2.76 -8.24
N SER A 380 -14.96 -3.93 -8.88
CA SER A 380 -16.07 -4.82 -9.26
C SER A 380 -16.85 -5.35 -8.06
N TYR A 381 -16.14 -5.88 -7.07
CA TYR A 381 -16.72 -6.40 -5.83
C TYR A 381 -17.50 -5.32 -5.08
N ILE A 382 -16.89 -4.13 -4.95
CA ILE A 382 -17.50 -2.99 -4.27
C ILE A 382 -18.76 -2.53 -5.00
N LEU A 383 -18.70 -2.34 -6.33
CA LEU A 383 -19.86 -1.90 -7.11
C LEU A 383 -21.02 -2.89 -6.98
N ARG A 384 -20.75 -4.20 -7.05
CA ARG A 384 -21.76 -5.25 -6.90
C ARG A 384 -22.46 -5.19 -5.54
N ASN A 385 -21.68 -5.08 -4.46
CA ASN A 385 -22.26 -5.02 -3.12
C ASN A 385 -22.99 -3.71 -2.85
N PHE A 386 -22.44 -2.60 -3.34
CA PHE A 386 -23.06 -1.28 -3.22
C PHE A 386 -24.37 -1.21 -4.02
N HIS A 387 -24.41 -1.79 -5.22
CA HIS A 387 -25.64 -1.97 -6.01
C HIS A 387 -26.66 -2.78 -5.22
N ARG A 388 -26.29 -3.95 -4.70
CA ARG A 388 -27.18 -4.78 -3.87
C ARG A 388 -27.76 -3.97 -2.71
N LEU A 389 -26.94 -3.17 -2.02
CA LEU A 389 -27.37 -2.36 -0.89
C LEU A 389 -28.30 -1.21 -1.30
N CYS A 390 -28.03 -0.57 -2.44
CA CYS A 390 -28.86 0.53 -2.95
C CYS A 390 -30.23 0.06 -3.42
N PHE A 391 -30.29 -1.13 -4.04
CA PHE A 391 -31.46 -1.64 -4.75
C PHE A 391 -32.05 -2.92 -4.12
N ASN A 392 -31.74 -3.21 -2.84
CA ASN A 392 -32.41 -4.28 -2.08
C ASN A 392 -33.86 -3.93 -1.73
N LYS A 393 -34.57 -4.85 -1.06
CA LYS A 393 -35.94 -4.65 -0.57
C LYS A 393 -36.09 -3.46 0.38
N GLU A 394 -35.04 -3.13 1.14
CA GLU A 394 -35.04 -2.03 2.11
C GLU A 394 -34.84 -0.66 1.44
N ASN A 395 -34.31 -0.66 0.22
CA ASN A 395 -34.31 0.46 -0.72
C ASN A 395 -33.74 1.77 -0.14
N TYR A 396 -32.61 1.66 0.56
CA TYR A 396 -31.97 2.78 1.26
C TYR A 396 -31.70 3.97 0.34
N LEU A 397 -31.33 3.72 -0.92
CA LEU A 397 -31.11 4.78 -1.88
C LEU A 397 -32.36 5.64 -2.11
N ASN A 398 -33.55 5.02 -2.18
CA ASN A 398 -34.79 5.77 -2.38
C ASN A 398 -35.13 6.69 -1.21
N HIS A 399 -34.77 6.32 0.03
CA HIS A 399 -34.95 7.21 1.19
C HIS A 399 -34.12 8.50 1.03
N PHE A 400 -32.86 8.37 0.57
CA PHE A 400 -32.05 9.53 0.24
C PHE A 400 -32.65 10.34 -0.92
N LEU A 401 -32.95 9.69 -2.05
CA LEU A 401 -33.41 10.39 -3.26
C LEU A 401 -34.81 11.03 -3.11
N ALA A 402 -35.63 10.58 -2.16
CA ALA A 402 -36.87 11.25 -1.78
C ALA A 402 -36.61 12.68 -1.25
N GLU A 403 -35.48 12.91 -0.60
CA GLU A 403 -35.02 14.21 -0.12
C GLU A 403 -34.28 15.00 -1.21
N LYS A 404 -34.95 15.18 -2.35
CA LYS A 404 -34.44 15.72 -3.63
C LYS A 404 -33.60 17.01 -3.51
N LYS A 405 -33.88 17.85 -2.51
CA LYS A 405 -33.15 19.12 -2.28
C LYS A 405 -31.78 18.93 -1.64
N LEU A 406 -31.60 17.87 -0.85
CA LEU A 406 -30.38 17.62 -0.09
C LEU A 406 -29.55 16.50 -0.71
N PHE A 407 -30.18 15.35 -1.00
CA PHE A 407 -29.50 14.16 -1.49
C PHE A 407 -29.83 13.89 -2.95
N THR A 408 -29.15 14.61 -3.84
CA THR A 408 -29.03 14.22 -5.24
C THR A 408 -27.93 13.15 -5.37
N PRO A 409 -27.89 12.35 -6.47
CA PRO A 409 -26.78 11.44 -6.74
C PRO A 409 -25.40 12.09 -6.57
N LYS A 410 -25.25 13.32 -7.08
CA LYS A 410 -24.04 14.14 -6.93
C LYS A 410 -23.71 14.53 -5.49
N ASN A 411 -24.71 14.86 -4.67
CA ASN A 411 -24.45 15.22 -3.28
C ASN A 411 -24.15 13.97 -2.44
N LEU A 412 -24.80 12.86 -2.73
CA LEU A 412 -24.53 11.59 -2.07
C LEU A 412 -23.14 11.07 -2.42
N SER A 413 -22.73 11.13 -3.70
CA SER A 413 -21.38 10.75 -4.13
C SER A 413 -20.30 11.58 -3.42
N ARG A 414 -20.51 12.89 -3.24
CA ARG A 414 -19.63 13.75 -2.45
C ARG A 414 -19.49 13.33 -0.99
N VAL A 415 -20.58 12.91 -0.35
CA VAL A 415 -20.55 12.43 1.06
C VAL A 415 -19.80 11.11 1.18
N LEU A 416 -19.86 10.29 0.14
CA LEU A 416 -19.26 8.95 0.08
C LEU A 416 -17.89 8.92 -0.60
N HIS A 417 -17.36 10.07 -0.99
CA HIS A 417 -16.11 10.15 -1.75
C HIS A 417 -14.90 9.64 -0.95
N ARG A 418 -14.04 8.84 -1.60
CA ARG A 418 -12.79 8.26 -1.05
C ARG A 418 -12.97 7.38 0.20
N VAL A 419 -14.16 6.81 0.35
CA VAL A 419 -14.41 5.82 1.40
C VAL A 419 -13.75 4.48 1.07
N GLY A 420 -13.60 4.14 -0.22
CA GLY A 420 -12.91 2.92 -0.68
C GLY A 420 -13.62 1.65 -0.22
N LEU A 421 -12.86 0.70 0.33
CA LEU A 421 -13.36 -0.61 0.79
C LEU A 421 -14.50 -0.55 1.81
N SER A 422 -14.62 0.56 2.54
CA SER A 422 -15.64 0.73 3.57
C SER A 422 -16.95 1.32 3.05
N ILE A 423 -17.17 1.40 1.73
CA ILE A 423 -18.32 2.13 1.18
C ILE A 423 -19.67 1.57 1.62
N CYS A 424 -19.82 0.24 1.65
CA CYS A 424 -21.06 -0.40 2.09
C CYS A 424 -21.39 -0.09 3.57
N PRO A 425 -20.50 -0.38 4.54
CA PRO A 425 -20.79 -0.06 5.94
C PRO A 425 -20.90 1.46 6.18
N ALA A 426 -20.19 2.29 5.42
CA ALA A 426 -20.35 3.73 5.47
C ALA A 426 -21.74 4.19 5.00
N PHE A 427 -22.25 3.61 3.92
CA PHE A 427 -23.57 3.95 3.38
C PHE A 427 -24.69 3.51 4.32
N GLU A 428 -24.61 2.31 4.90
CA GLU A 428 -25.56 1.84 5.92
C GLU A 428 -25.56 2.74 7.16
N LYS A 429 -24.37 3.13 7.63
CA LYS A 429 -24.27 4.02 8.78
C LYS A 429 -24.75 5.43 8.47
N LEU A 430 -24.47 5.93 7.27
CA LEU A 430 -25.00 7.21 6.79
C LEU A 430 -26.53 7.16 6.76
N HIS A 431 -27.10 6.06 6.28
CA HIS A 431 -28.54 5.83 6.30
C HIS A 431 -29.07 5.87 7.72
N GLY A 432 -28.53 5.08 8.65
CA GLY A 432 -28.97 5.08 10.04
C GLY A 432 -28.82 6.42 10.78
N PHE A 433 -27.93 7.32 10.33
CA PHE A 433 -27.89 8.69 10.83
C PHE A 433 -29.01 9.57 10.27
N CYS A 434 -29.43 9.31 9.03
CA CYS A 434 -30.35 10.17 8.29
C CYS A 434 -31.81 9.72 8.39
N PHE A 435 -32.03 8.41 8.38
CA PHE A 435 -33.34 7.77 8.28
C PHE A 435 -33.46 6.57 9.22
N ASP A 436 -34.69 6.24 9.59
CA ASP A 436 -35.02 4.95 10.19
C ASP A 436 -35.23 3.87 9.11
N LYS A 437 -35.53 2.64 9.54
CA LYS A 437 -35.79 1.51 8.63
C LYS A 437 -36.98 1.75 7.69
N ALA A 438 -37.95 2.57 8.08
CA ALA A 438 -39.12 2.89 7.27
C ALA A 438 -38.86 4.08 6.31
N GLY A 439 -37.70 4.73 6.40
CA GLY A 439 -37.33 5.88 5.58
C GLY A 439 -37.77 7.23 6.15
N SER A 440 -38.27 7.27 7.38
CA SER A 440 -38.57 8.53 8.06
C SER A 440 -37.28 9.19 8.53
N LYS A 441 -37.20 10.51 8.39
CA LYS A 441 -36.03 11.29 8.87
C LYS A 441 -35.84 11.10 10.36
N THR A 442 -34.60 10.88 10.77
CA THR A 442 -34.25 10.92 12.19
C THR A 442 -34.33 12.35 12.73
N ASP A 443 -34.45 12.48 14.05
CA ASP A 443 -34.32 13.77 14.73
C ASP A 443 -32.97 14.44 14.44
N TYR A 444 -31.93 13.64 14.25
CA TYR A 444 -30.60 14.13 13.90
C TYR A 444 -30.62 14.86 12.56
N LEU A 445 -31.18 14.25 11.51
CA LEU A 445 -31.27 14.90 10.19
C LEU A 445 -32.20 16.12 10.23
N ASN A 446 -33.35 16.03 10.92
CA ASN A 446 -34.27 17.16 11.06
C ASN A 446 -33.59 18.36 11.74
N ASN A 447 -32.83 18.12 12.80
CA ASN A 447 -32.06 19.16 13.48
C ASN A 447 -30.95 19.75 12.61
N LEU A 448 -30.29 18.93 11.79
CA LEU A 448 -29.30 19.43 10.82
C LEU A 448 -29.96 20.33 9.78
N ILE A 449 -31.07 19.90 9.18
CA ILE A 449 -31.83 20.65 8.16
C ILE A 449 -32.33 21.98 8.72
N LYS A 450 -32.84 22.01 9.96
CA LYS A 450 -33.38 23.21 10.59
C LYS A 450 -32.31 24.29 10.81
N ASN A 451 -31.07 23.90 11.11
CA ASN A 451 -30.05 24.80 11.64
C ASN A 451 -28.90 25.09 10.67
N ASN A 452 -28.85 24.47 9.49
CA ASN A 452 -27.68 24.52 8.62
C ASN A 452 -28.03 24.64 7.13
N SER A 453 -27.11 25.24 6.37
CA SER A 453 -27.17 25.21 4.91
C SER A 453 -26.91 23.81 4.36
N PRO A 454 -27.41 23.45 3.15
CA PRO A 454 -27.17 22.15 2.55
C PRO A 454 -25.68 21.74 2.49
N ASN A 455 -24.78 22.67 2.14
CA ASN A 455 -23.35 22.39 2.10
C ASN A 455 -22.78 22.05 3.49
N THR A 456 -23.21 22.77 4.53
CA THR A 456 -22.82 22.50 5.91
C THR A 456 -23.30 21.12 6.38
N ILE A 457 -24.51 20.73 5.97
CA ILE A 457 -25.07 19.40 6.26
C ILE A 457 -24.23 18.32 5.59
N LEU A 458 -24.00 18.43 4.28
CA LEU A 458 -23.21 17.45 3.52
C LEU A 458 -21.78 17.31 4.07
N ASN A 459 -21.13 18.41 4.43
CA ASN A 459 -19.79 18.37 5.06
C ASN A 459 -19.81 17.70 6.43
N THR A 460 -20.88 17.92 7.22
CA THR A 460 -21.07 17.26 8.52
C THR A 460 -21.23 15.76 8.35
N LEU A 461 -22.04 15.33 7.37
CA LEU A 461 -22.27 13.92 7.06
C LEU A 461 -21.01 13.24 6.48
N TYR A 462 -20.29 13.93 5.59
CA TYR A 462 -19.00 13.47 5.07
C TYR A 462 -18.03 13.18 6.21
N LYS A 463 -17.86 14.10 7.17
CA LYS A 463 -16.99 13.89 8.35
C LYS A 463 -17.44 12.73 9.24
N LYS A 464 -18.74 12.42 9.28
CA LYS A 464 -19.28 11.27 10.03
C LYS A 464 -18.93 9.96 9.34
N VAL A 465 -19.06 9.92 8.02
CA VAL A 465 -18.69 8.77 7.18
C VAL A 465 -17.17 8.57 7.20
N GLU A 466 -16.37 9.63 7.12
CA GLU A 466 -14.91 9.57 7.18
C GLU A 466 -14.40 8.92 8.48
N LYS A 467 -15.13 9.05 9.60
CA LYS A 467 -14.79 8.38 10.85
C LYS A 467 -14.97 6.86 10.80
N VAL A 468 -15.81 6.34 9.90
CA VAL A 468 -15.98 4.89 9.68
C VAL A 468 -14.71 4.29 9.10
N LYS A 469 -14.03 5.01 8.21
CA LYS A 469 -12.71 4.62 7.64
C LYS A 469 -11.62 4.43 8.70
N LYS A 470 -11.72 5.12 9.84
CA LYS A 470 -10.68 5.17 10.89
C LYS A 470 -10.90 4.16 12.02
N ALA A 471 -12.00 3.40 12.01
CA ALA A 471 -12.22 2.34 12.99
C ALA A 471 -11.45 1.08 12.57
N PRO A 472 -10.74 0.38 13.48
CA PRO A 472 -10.10 -0.89 13.17
C PRO A 472 -11.12 -1.87 12.59
N SER A 473 -10.79 -2.49 11.46
CA SER A 473 -11.65 -3.45 10.77
C SER A 473 -11.74 -4.75 11.58
N ALA A 474 -12.51 -4.76 12.66
CA ALA A 474 -12.83 -5.94 13.44
C ALA A 474 -13.86 -6.88 12.76
N PHE A 475 -14.06 -6.75 11.43
CA PHE A 475 -15.18 -7.39 10.71
C PHE A 475 -14.77 -8.14 9.42
N LEU A 476 -13.48 -8.45 9.24
CA LEU A 476 -13.03 -9.23 8.06
C LEU A 476 -12.51 -10.65 8.38
N ASP A 477 -12.62 -11.13 9.63
CA ASP A 477 -12.17 -12.48 10.00
C ASP A 477 -13.27 -13.56 9.99
N GLU A 478 -14.51 -13.28 9.54
CA GLU A 478 -15.62 -14.26 9.61
C GLU A 478 -16.37 -14.56 8.29
N GLN A 479 -15.76 -14.34 7.11
CA GLN A 479 -16.36 -14.82 5.85
C GLN A 479 -15.39 -15.56 4.93
N ASN A 480 -14.68 -16.52 5.51
CA ASN A 480 -14.32 -17.72 4.77
C ASN A 480 -14.91 -18.94 5.50
N ILE A 481 -15.61 -19.77 4.75
CA ILE A 481 -16.29 -21.04 5.09
C ILE A 481 -17.81 -20.91 5.35
N SER A 482 -18.57 -21.13 4.29
CA SER A 482 -19.71 -22.08 4.28
C SER A 482 -19.76 -22.69 2.87
N GLU A 483 -19.20 -23.87 2.65
CA GLU A 483 -19.93 -25.15 2.60
C GLU A 483 -21.36 -25.02 2.07
N GLU A 484 -21.50 -24.97 0.74
CA GLU A 484 -22.62 -25.54 -0.02
C GLU A 484 -22.20 -25.65 -1.50
N ASP A 485 -21.50 -26.75 -1.82
CA ASP A 485 -21.48 -27.40 -3.14
C ASP A 485 -20.75 -28.75 -3.02
N LYS A 486 -21.37 -29.66 -2.25
CA LYS A 486 -21.08 -31.10 -2.29
C LYS A 486 -22.35 -31.80 -2.74
N ILE A 487 -22.53 -32.01 -4.05
CA ILE A 487 -23.35 -33.11 -4.56
C ILE A 487 -22.66 -33.73 -5.80
N THR A 488 -22.13 -34.93 -5.53
CA THR A 488 -22.00 -36.13 -6.38
C THR A 488 -21.23 -36.09 -7.69
N ASN A 489 -20.12 -36.84 -7.72
CA ASN A 489 -20.00 -37.93 -8.68
C ASN A 489 -19.06 -39.03 -8.13
N THR A 490 -19.69 -40.08 -7.58
CA THR A 490 -19.04 -41.37 -7.35
C THR A 490 -19.23 -42.27 -8.56
N GLY A 491 -18.10 -42.70 -9.12
CA GLY A 491 -17.92 -44.08 -9.59
C GLY A 491 -18.20 -44.35 -11.06
N LEU A 492 -17.14 -44.60 -11.81
CA LEU A 492 -16.98 -45.83 -12.59
C LEU A 492 -15.48 -46.09 -12.78
N ASN A 493 -15.09 -47.32 -12.51
CA ASN A 493 -13.72 -47.82 -12.53
C ASN A 493 -13.66 -49.04 -13.46
N LEU A 494 -12.44 -49.41 -13.89
CA LEU A 494 -12.02 -50.56 -14.74
C LEU A 494 -12.07 -50.27 -16.25
N SER A 495 -11.07 -50.55 -17.09
CA SER A 495 -9.84 -51.38 -17.08
C SER A 495 -8.95 -50.88 -18.25
N SER A 496 -7.65 -51.10 -18.45
CA SER A 496 -6.76 -52.24 -18.20
C SER A 496 -5.28 -51.80 -18.44
N ALA A 497 -4.34 -52.42 -17.72
CA ALA A 497 -2.88 -52.44 -18.01
C ALA A 497 -2.56 -53.58 -19.01
N PRO A 498 -1.32 -53.88 -19.50
CA PRO A 498 0.02 -53.79 -18.86
C PRO A 498 1.11 -53.19 -19.81
N GLY A 499 2.38 -52.94 -19.51
CA GLY A 499 3.33 -53.27 -18.44
C GLY A 499 4.73 -53.38 -19.10
N ARG A 500 5.82 -52.93 -18.46
CA ARG A 500 7.19 -53.43 -18.75
C ARG A 500 8.15 -53.20 -17.58
N LYS A 501 8.69 -54.33 -17.10
CA LYS A 501 9.85 -54.55 -16.22
C LYS A 501 11.06 -53.78 -16.78
N GLY A 502 11.99 -53.18 -16.02
CA GLY A 502 12.72 -53.70 -14.87
C GLY A 502 14.08 -54.25 -15.31
N ALA A 503 15.18 -53.54 -15.07
CA ALA A 503 16.54 -54.12 -14.99
C ALA A 503 17.52 -53.19 -14.26
N ARG A 504 18.11 -53.72 -13.19
CA ARG A 504 19.32 -53.24 -12.51
C ARG A 504 20.55 -53.54 -13.36
N THR A 505 21.56 -52.68 -13.28
CA THR A 505 22.97 -53.10 -13.25
C THR A 505 23.79 -52.10 -12.44
N LYS A 506 24.45 -52.62 -11.39
CA LYS A 506 25.67 -52.07 -10.80
C LYS A 506 26.85 -52.47 -11.69
N LEU A 507 27.88 -51.63 -11.77
CA LEU A 507 29.32 -51.94 -11.56
C LEU A 507 30.19 -50.87 -12.23
N GLY A 508 31.25 -50.44 -11.54
CA GLY A 508 32.31 -49.57 -12.05
C GLY A 508 32.56 -48.40 -11.13
#